data_AF-A0A2U0S1P5-F1
#
_entry.id   AF-A0A2U0S1P5-F1
#
_cell.length_a   1.000
_cell.length_b   1.000
_cell.length_c   1.000
_cell.angle_alpha   90.00
_cell.angle_beta   90.00
_cell.angle_gamma   90.00
#
_symmetry.space_group_name_H-M   'P 1'
#
loop_
_entity.id
_entity.type
_entity.pdbx_description
1 polymer ?
#
loop_
_entity_poly.entity_id
_entity_poly.type
_entity_poly.pdbx_seq_one_letter_code
_entity_poly.pdbx_strand_id
1 'polypeptide(L)'
;DMLSGYLVFAPATFVIKGLEGFLAGFIADKKSLYRDVLAVVIAGSVMVTGYFIAEIFLLGMGQAIAEILPNIAQVSVGGLVGVPVALILRRRLPELFKD
;
A
#
# COMPACT_ATOMS: atom_id res chain seq x y z
N ASP A 1 -11.74 1.56 7.65
CA ASP A 1 -12.91 2.35 7.24
C ASP A 1 -14.16 2.03 8.02
N MET A 2 -14.70 0.81 7.96
CA MET A 2 -15.93 0.48 8.71
C MET A 2 -15.80 0.69 10.22
N LEU A 3 -14.63 0.35 10.79
CA LEU A 3 -14.35 0.49 12.22
C LEU A 3 -13.78 1.86 12.60
N SER A 4 -13.31 2.65 11.63
CA SER A 4 -12.65 3.94 11.86
C SER A 4 -13.58 5.14 11.70
N GLY A 5 -14.87 4.92 11.41
CA GLY A 5 -15.87 5.97 11.20
C GLY A 5 -15.90 6.54 9.76
N TYR A 6 -14.94 6.18 8.91
CA TYR A 6 -14.84 6.62 7.52
C TYR A 6 -15.53 5.66 6.55
N LEU A 7 -16.77 5.26 6.87
CA LEU A 7 -17.47 4.20 6.15
C LEU A 7 -17.71 4.54 4.66
N VAL A 8 -17.84 5.83 4.34
CA VAL A 8 -17.98 6.32 2.96
C VAL A 8 -16.77 6.01 2.08
N PHE A 9 -15.58 5.89 2.67
CA PHE A 9 -14.35 5.52 1.95
C PHE A 9 -14.23 4.01 1.71
N ALA A 10 -14.99 3.18 2.44
CA ALA A 10 -14.79 1.73 2.45
C ALA A 10 -14.83 1.08 1.05
N PRO A 11 -15.77 1.43 0.13
CA PRO A 11 -15.76 0.86 -1.21
C PRO A 11 -14.52 1.26 -2.02
N ALA A 12 -14.12 2.52 -1.95
CA ALA A 12 -12.93 3.03 -2.65
C ALA A 12 -11.66 2.37 -2.10
N THR A 13 -11.49 2.38 -0.77
CA THR A 13 -10.36 1.73 -0.10
C THR A 13 -10.27 0.25 -0.43
N PHE A 14 -11.39 -0.47 -0.49
CA PHE A 14 -11.38 -1.89 -0.86
C PHE A 14 -10.75 -2.11 -2.24
N VAL A 15 -11.15 -1.31 -3.24
CA VAL A 15 -10.58 -1.37 -4.59
C VAL A 15 -9.11 -0.96 -4.59
N ILE A 16 -8.78 0.17 -3.96
CA ILE A 16 -7.43 0.72 -3.92
C ILE A 16 -6.46 -0.26 -3.26
N LYS A 17 -6.80 -0.76 -2.06
CA LYS A 17 -5.98 -1.72 -1.32
C LYS A 17 -5.93 -3.09 -1.98
N GLY A 18 -7.02 -3.51 -2.62
CA GLY A 18 -7.05 -4.73 -3.43
C GLY A 18 -6.03 -4.67 -4.57
N LEU A 19 -6.01 -3.56 -5.33
CA LEU A 19 -5.07 -3.35 -6.42
C LEU A 19 -3.63 -3.16 -5.93
N GLU A 20 -3.42 -2.38 -4.86
CA GLU A 20 -2.12 -2.19 -4.22
C GLU A 20 -1.52 -3.54 -3.81
N GLY A 21 -2.27 -4.35 -3.06
CA GLY A 21 -1.83 -5.67 -2.62
C GLY A 21 -1.60 -6.65 -3.77
N PHE A 22 -2.47 -6.64 -4.78
CA PHE A 22 -2.32 -7.47 -5.98
C PHE A 22 -1.03 -7.13 -6.74
N LEU A 23 -0.80 -5.86 -7.04
CA LEU A 23 0.40 -5.41 -7.75
C LEU A 23 1.67 -5.65 -6.94
N ALA A 24 1.64 -5.36 -5.63
CA ALA A 24 2.77 -5.61 -4.76
C ALA A 24 3.16 -7.09 -4.76
N GLY A 25 2.18 -8.00 -4.65
CA GLY A 25 2.38 -9.44 -4.69
C GLY A 25 2.78 -9.98 -6.06
N PHE A 26 2.26 -9.41 -7.15
CA PHE A 26 2.55 -9.82 -8.51
C PHE A 26 3.96 -9.41 -8.97
N ILE A 27 4.42 -8.22 -8.59
CA ILE A 27 5.73 -7.67 -8.99
C ILE A 27 6.85 -8.26 -8.14
N ALA A 28 6.62 -8.43 -6.83
CA ALA A 28 7.60 -8.99 -5.92
C ALA A 28 7.89 -10.47 -6.27
N ASP A 29 9.14 -10.79 -6.58
CA ASP A 29 9.58 -12.17 -6.90
C ASP A 29 10.09 -12.93 -5.66
N LYS A 30 10.04 -12.29 -4.49
CA LYS A 30 10.52 -12.79 -3.19
C LYS A 30 12.02 -13.06 -3.12
N LYS A 31 12.79 -12.67 -4.13
CA LYS A 31 14.24 -12.97 -4.25
C LYS A 31 15.07 -11.72 -4.43
N SER A 32 14.53 -10.71 -5.10
CA SER A 32 15.24 -9.50 -5.48
C SER A 32 14.73 -8.29 -4.70
N LEU A 33 15.62 -7.66 -3.94
CA LEU A 33 15.37 -6.39 -3.27
C LEU A 33 14.89 -5.32 -4.27
N TYR A 34 15.46 -5.31 -5.47
CA TYR A 34 15.04 -4.38 -6.52
C TYR A 34 13.57 -4.57 -6.89
N ARG A 35 13.11 -5.82 -7.04
CA ARG A 35 11.70 -6.10 -7.35
C ARG A 35 10.77 -5.79 -6.17
N ASP A 36 11.23 -5.97 -4.94
CA ASP A 36 10.45 -5.56 -3.76
C ASP A 36 10.27 -4.04 -3.70
N VAL A 37 11.32 -3.27 -3.93
CA VAL A 37 11.24 -1.81 -3.97
C VAL A 37 10.39 -1.34 -5.15
N LEU A 38 10.57 -1.95 -6.33
CA LEU A 38 9.76 -1.65 -7.51
C LEU A 38 8.27 -1.94 -7.26
N ALA A 39 7.97 -3.05 -6.58
CA ALA A 39 6.61 -3.41 -6.19
C ALA A 39 5.99 -2.34 -5.28
N VAL A 40 6.73 -1.86 -4.27
CA VAL A 40 6.28 -0.77 -3.38
C VAL A 40 6.02 0.51 -4.16
N VAL A 41 6.92 0.90 -5.07
CA VAL A 41 6.76 2.15 -5.85
C VAL A 41 5.52 2.07 -6.75
N ILE A 42 5.35 0.98 -7.50
CA ILE A 42 4.22 0.82 -8.43
C ILE A 42 2.91 0.70 -7.66
N ALA A 43 2.84 -0.17 -6.66
CA ALA A 43 1.63 -0.35 -5.85
C ALA A 43 1.28 0.92 -5.06
N GLY A 44 2.28 1.57 -4.49
CA GLY A 44 2.13 2.84 -3.78
C GLY A 44 1.65 3.98 -4.68
N SER A 45 2.08 4.03 -5.95
CA SER A 45 1.59 5.03 -6.91
C SER A 45 0.10 4.85 -7.22
N VAL A 46 -0.35 3.60 -7.31
CA VAL A 46 -1.78 3.26 -7.44
C VAL A 46 -2.55 3.67 -6.18
N MET A 47 -1.98 3.45 -5.00
CA MET A 47 -2.58 3.89 -3.74
C MET A 47 -2.76 5.41 -3.71
N VAL A 48 -1.70 6.18 -3.93
CA VAL A 48 -1.74 7.66 -3.86
C VAL A 48 -2.72 8.22 -4.89
N THR A 49 -2.69 7.71 -6.12
CA THR A 49 -3.58 8.17 -7.19
C THR A 49 -5.03 7.77 -6.93
N GLY A 50 -5.26 6.55 -6.44
CA GLY A 50 -6.59 6.05 -6.12
C GLY A 50 -7.25 6.86 -4.99
N TYR A 51 -6.50 7.14 -3.92
CA TYR A 51 -7.00 7.96 -2.82
C TYR A 51 -7.27 9.40 -3.28
N PHE A 52 -6.36 10.01 -4.04
CA PHE A 52 -6.56 11.35 -4.57
C PHE A 52 -7.86 11.47 -5.38
N ILE A 53 -8.14 10.49 -6.27
CA ILE A 53 -9.39 10.46 -7.02
C ILE A 53 -10.60 10.33 -6.09
N ALA A 54 -10.56 9.40 -5.12
CA ALA A 54 -11.67 9.20 -4.18
C ALA A 54 -11.91 10.45 -3.31
N GLU A 55 -10.85 11.10 -2.83
CA GLU A 55 -10.88 12.30 -2.01
C GLU A 55 -11.43 13.51 -2.78
N ILE A 56 -11.15 13.65 -4.09
CA ILE A 56 -11.79 14.69 -4.91
C ILE A 56 -13.31 14.58 -4.84
N PHE A 57 -13.86 13.37 -4.96
CA PHE A 57 -15.31 13.15 -4.94
C PHE A 57 -15.92 13.26 -3.54
N LEU A 58 -15.18 12.88 -2.49
CA LEU A 58 -15.72 12.78 -1.13
C LEU A 58 -15.46 14.02 -0.27
N LEU A 59 -14.33 14.70 -0.46
CA LEU A 59 -13.84 15.81 0.36
C LEU A 59 -13.67 17.12 -0.42
N GLY A 60 -13.57 17.02 -1.75
CA GLY A 60 -13.33 18.15 -2.65
C GLY A 60 -11.85 18.41 -2.92
N MET A 61 -11.58 19.17 -3.99
CA MET A 61 -10.23 19.37 -4.54
C MET A 61 -9.21 19.91 -3.52
N GLY A 62 -9.61 20.87 -2.67
CA GLY A 62 -8.70 21.49 -1.71
C GLY A 62 -8.17 20.51 -0.67
N GLN A 63 -9.04 19.65 -0.12
CA GLN A 63 -8.63 18.62 0.82
C GLN A 63 -7.86 17.49 0.14
N ALA A 64 -8.29 17.06 -1.05
CA ALA A 64 -7.60 16.03 -1.82
C ALA A 64 -6.13 16.40 -2.11
N ILE A 65 -5.85 17.67 -2.45
CA ILE A 65 -4.46 18.13 -2.65
C ILE A 65 -3.65 18.04 -1.35
N ALA A 66 -4.25 18.38 -0.21
CA ALA A 66 -3.58 18.31 1.08
C ALA A 66 -3.21 16.88 1.48
N GLU A 67 -4.04 15.89 1.10
CA GLU A 67 -3.86 14.46 1.43
C GLU A 67 -2.81 13.74 0.56
N ILE A 68 -2.40 14.32 -0.58
CA ILE A 68 -1.33 13.75 -1.42
C ILE A 68 -0.05 13.53 -0.60
N LEU A 69 0.37 14.52 0.19
CA LEU A 69 1.62 14.45 0.95
C LEU A 69 1.56 13.40 2.08
N PRO A 70 0.52 13.37 2.93
CA PRO A 70 0.26 12.26 3.86
C PRO A 70 0.26 10.88 3.19
N ASN A 71 -0.42 10.72 2.06
CA ASN A 71 -0.49 9.44 1.34
C ASN A 71 0.89 9.00 0.81
N ILE A 72 1.69 9.92 0.27
CA ILE A 72 3.08 9.66 -0.13
C ILE A 72 3.94 9.26 1.08
N ALA A 73 3.80 9.97 2.20
CA ALA A 73 4.51 9.64 3.43
C ALA A 73 4.13 8.23 3.93
N GLN A 74 2.84 7.86 3.86
CA GLN A 74 2.35 6.54 4.23
C GLN A 74 2.98 5.43 3.37
N VAL A 75 3.04 5.59 2.05
CA VAL A 75 3.73 4.64 1.15
C VAL A 75 5.23 4.57 1.48
N SER A 76 5.86 5.73 1.70
CA SER A 76 7.31 5.81 1.93
C SER A 76 7.71 5.11 3.23
N VAL A 77 7.02 5.40 4.33
CA VAL A 77 7.23 4.75 5.63
C VAL A 77 6.87 3.27 5.55
N GLY A 78 5.75 2.93 4.89
CA GLY A 78 5.34 1.55 4.67
C GLY A 78 6.36 0.74 3.89
N GLY A 79 6.99 1.33 2.87
CA GLY A 79 8.08 0.71 2.10
C GLY A 79 9.36 0.55 2.92
N LEU A 80 9.76 1.61 3.62
CA LEU A 80 10.97 1.64 4.45
C LEU A 80 10.94 0.56 5.54
N VAL A 81 9.79 0.33 6.16
CA VAL A 81 9.61 -0.70 7.18
C VAL A 81 9.27 -2.06 6.56
N GLY A 82 8.37 -2.07 5.59
CA GLY A 82 7.81 -3.28 5.00
C GLY A 82 8.83 -4.12 4.24
N VAL A 83 9.75 -3.49 3.49
CA VAL A 83 10.77 -4.23 2.72
C VAL A 83 11.74 -4.99 3.65
N PRO A 84 12.39 -4.37 4.65
CA PRO A 84 13.22 -5.11 5.62
C PRO A 84 12.46 -6.23 6.34
N VAL A 85 11.23 -5.96 6.78
CA VAL A 85 10.39 -6.97 7.44
C VAL A 85 10.11 -8.14 6.50
N ALA A 86 9.76 -7.88 5.23
CA ALA A 86 9.54 -8.92 4.25
C ALA A 86 10.78 -9.78 4.01
N LEU A 87 11.97 -9.19 3.96
CA LEU A 87 13.23 -9.93 3.81
C LEU A 87 13.51 -10.87 4.99
N ILE A 88 13.28 -10.39 6.22
CA ILE A 88 13.44 -11.20 7.43
C ILE A 88 12.41 -12.33 7.44
N LEU A 89 11.15 -12.00 7.17
CA LEU A 89 10.04 -12.94 7.22
C LEU A 89 10.23 -14.06 6.18
N ARG A 90 10.63 -13.74 4.95
CA ARG A 90 10.88 -14.76 3.91
C ARG A 90 11.95 -15.79 4.29
N ARG A 91 12.90 -15.42 5.14
CA ARG A 91 13.95 -16.33 5.63
C ARG A 91 13.45 -17.21 6.77
N ARG A 92 12.72 -16.63 7.73
CA ARG A 92 12.36 -17.30 8.99
C ARG A 92 11.02 -18.01 8.97
N LEU A 93 10.07 -17.53 8.16
CA LEU A 93 8.72 -18.10 8.13
C LEU A 93 8.70 -19.57 7.68
N PRO A 94 9.46 -20.01 6.64
CA PRO A 94 9.51 -21.43 6.26
C PRO A 94 10.13 -22.34 7.33
N GLU A 95 10.95 -21.81 8.23
CA GLU A 95 11.55 -22.58 9.32
C GLU A 95 10.53 -22.91 10.42
N LEU A 96 9.52 -22.03 10.60
CA LEU A 96 8.46 -22.19 11.61
C LEU A 96 7.41 -23.26 11.26
N PHE A 97 7.39 -23.74 10.00
CA PHE A 97 6.40 -24.72 9.52
C PHE A 97 7.03 -26.05 9.12
N LYS A 98 8.25 -26.34 9.60
CA LYS A 98 8.98 -27.59 9.33
C LYS A 98 8.79 -28.69 10.38
N ASP A 99 7.93 -28.46 11.37
CA ASP A 99 7.47 -29.46 12.34
C ASP A 99 6.31 -30.30 11.78
#